data_AF-A0A1V4HVG0-F1
#
_entry.id   AF-A0A1V4HVG0-F1
#
_cell.length_a   1.000
_cell.length_b   1.000
_cell.length_c   1.000
_cell.angle_alpha   90.00
_cell.angle_beta   90.00
_cell.angle_gamma   90.00
#
_symmetry.space_group_name_H-M   'P 1'
#
loop_
_entity.id
_entity.type
_entity.pdbx_description
1 polymer ?
#
loop_
_entity_poly.entity_id
_entity_poly.type
_entity_poly.pdbx_seq_one_letter_code
_entity_poly.pdbx_strand_id
1 'polypeptide(L)'
;MNAIDFVRVNMAALSALPSLLARWLPCGRREGREYIARNPRRADRTAGSFRINIITGRWADFATGDTGGDPVSLAAYLFDLSQFEAARRLAAMLGIHER
;
A
#
# COMPACT_ATOMS: atom_id res chain seq x y z
N MET A 1 -11.27 -6.84 -22.75
CA MET A 1 -10.82 -6.38 -21.42
C MET A 1 -9.35 -6.76 -21.31
N ASN A 2 -8.44 -5.78 -21.28
CA ASN A 2 -7.02 -6.10 -21.08
C ASN A 2 -6.84 -6.61 -19.66
N ALA A 3 -6.18 -7.77 -19.54
CA ALA A 3 -5.88 -8.36 -18.25
C ALA A 3 -4.78 -7.54 -17.58
N ILE A 4 -4.99 -7.13 -16.33
CA ILE A 4 -3.94 -6.48 -15.55
C ILE A 4 -2.99 -7.53 -14.98
N ASP A 5 -1.69 -7.30 -15.15
CA ASP A 5 -0.64 -8.16 -14.57
C ASP A 5 -0.35 -7.73 -13.13
N PHE A 6 -1.11 -8.29 -12.19
CA PHE A 6 -0.96 -8.00 -10.75
C PHE A 6 0.46 -8.26 -10.24
N VAL A 7 1.13 -9.31 -10.73
CA VAL A 7 2.48 -9.66 -10.30
C VAL A 7 3.46 -8.55 -10.68
N ARG A 8 3.39 -8.11 -11.95
CA ARG A 8 4.24 -7.02 -12.45
C ARG A 8 3.96 -5.71 -11.72
N VAL A 9 2.69 -5.39 -11.47
CA VAL A 9 2.31 -4.17 -10.74
C VAL A 9 2.81 -4.22 -9.30
N ASN A 10 2.63 -5.35 -8.60
CA ASN A 10 3.12 -5.51 -7.23
C ASN A 10 4.64 -5.40 -7.13
N MET A 11 5.40 -6.02 -8.04
CA MET A 11 6.87 -5.93 -8.08
C MET A 11 7.35 -4.48 -8.22
N ALA A 12 6.75 -3.74 -9.17
CA ALA A 12 7.09 -2.34 -9.41
C ALA A 12 6.66 -1.44 -8.24
N ALA A 13 5.46 -1.66 -7.70
CA ALA A 13 4.96 -0.93 -6.55
C ALA A 13 5.79 -1.19 -5.30
N LEU A 14 6.27 -2.42 -5.09
CA LEU A 14 7.16 -2.78 -3.99
C LEU A 14 8.50 -2.03 -4.11
N SER A 15 9.05 -1.94 -5.31
CA SER A 15 10.30 -1.19 -5.57
C SER A 15 10.12 0.31 -5.32
N ALA A 16 8.94 0.86 -5.59
CA ALA A 16 8.58 2.25 -5.34
C ALA A 16 7.98 2.51 -3.94
N LEU A 17 7.83 1.47 -3.10
CA LEU A 17 7.01 1.51 -1.90
C LEU A 17 7.38 2.63 -0.92
N PRO A 18 8.67 2.93 -0.65
CA PRO A 18 9.02 4.06 0.22
C PRO A 18 8.45 5.41 -0.24
N SER A 19 8.51 5.68 -1.55
CA SER A 19 7.97 6.91 -2.15
C SER A 19 6.44 6.92 -2.14
N LEU A 20 5.82 5.77 -2.39
CA LEU A 20 4.37 5.60 -2.31
C LEU A 20 3.86 5.85 -0.89
N LEU A 21 4.53 5.28 0.12
CA LEU A 21 4.18 5.47 1.54
C LEU A 21 4.34 6.93 1.97
N ALA A 22 5.42 7.60 1.58
CA ALA A 22 5.60 9.03 1.86
C ALA A 22 4.47 9.88 1.24
N ARG A 23 3.93 9.47 0.08
CA ARG A 23 2.80 10.15 -0.56
C ARG A 23 1.46 9.83 0.10
N TRP A 24 1.20 8.56 0.42
CA TRP A 24 -0.09 8.09 0.92
C TRP A 24 -0.28 8.35 2.41
N LEU A 25 0.82 8.34 3.16
CA LEU A 25 0.86 8.41 4.63
C LEU A 25 1.94 9.42 5.07
N PRO A 26 1.82 10.71 4.70
CA PRO A 26 2.92 11.69 4.81
C PRO A 26 3.42 11.95 6.23
N CYS A 27 2.63 11.64 7.25
CA CYS A 27 3.03 11.75 8.67
C CYS A 27 3.58 10.44 9.25
N GLY A 28 3.75 9.40 8.43
CA GLY A 28 4.36 8.15 8.85
C GLY A 28 5.89 8.26 8.96
N ARG A 29 6.49 7.29 9.65
CA ARG A 29 7.92 7.23 9.87
C ARG A 29 8.45 5.82 9.66
N ARG A 30 9.71 5.71 9.26
CA ARG A 30 10.41 4.43 9.14
C ARG A 30 11.04 4.02 10.48
N GLU A 31 10.78 2.80 10.89
CA GLU A 31 11.43 2.12 12.03
C GLU A 31 12.01 0.79 11.54
N GLY A 32 13.31 0.79 11.21
CA GLY A 32 13.97 -0.37 10.62
C GLY A 32 13.35 -0.75 9.27
N ARG A 33 12.74 -1.94 9.21
CA ARG A 33 12.04 -2.46 8.02
C ARG A 33 10.54 -2.15 8.01
N GLU A 34 10.04 -1.45 9.03
CA GLU A 34 8.64 -1.10 9.15
C GLU A 34 8.44 0.39 8.85
N TYR A 35 7.29 0.71 8.26
CA TYR A 35 6.77 2.05 8.16
C TYR A 35 5.54 2.14 9.05
N ILE A 36 5.59 3.03 10.03
CA ILE A 36 4.53 3.20 11.03
C ILE A 36 3.81 4.49 10.73
N ALA A 37 2.49 4.40 10.58
CA ALA A 37 1.65 5.55 10.29
C ALA A 37 0.38 5.54 11.15
N ARG A 38 -0.40 6.62 11.07
CA ARG A 38 -1.79 6.60 11.50
C ARG A 38 -2.60 5.92 10.40
N ASN A 39 -3.58 5.11 10.77
CA ASN A 39 -4.50 4.55 9.79
C ASN A 39 -5.54 5.60 9.40
N PRO A 40 -5.56 6.10 8.14
CA PRO A 40 -6.53 7.11 7.72
C PRO A 40 -7.97 6.58 7.65
N ARG A 41 -8.16 5.26 7.65
CA ARG A 41 -9.48 4.60 7.64
C ARG A 41 -10.06 4.44 9.06
N ARG A 42 -9.32 4.84 10.09
CA ARG A 42 -9.75 4.84 11.49
C ARG A 42 -9.80 6.28 12.01
N ALA A 43 -10.74 6.56 12.92
CA ALA A 43 -10.76 7.81 13.69
C ALA A 43 -9.63 7.80 14.75
N ASP A 44 -8.40 7.63 14.30
CA ASP A 44 -7.26 7.34 15.15
C ASP A 44 -6.62 8.61 15.69
N ARG A 45 -6.17 8.57 16.95
CA ARG A 45 -5.48 9.69 17.61
C ARG A 45 -3.97 9.50 17.64
N THR A 46 -3.46 8.27 17.53
CA THR A 46 -2.04 7.95 17.71
C THR A 46 -1.52 6.97 16.66
N ALA A 47 -0.33 7.21 16.11
CA ALA A 47 0.33 6.26 15.21
C ALA A 47 0.89 5.08 16.03
N GLY A 48 0.85 3.85 15.49
CA GLY A 48 1.52 2.72 16.14
C GLY A 48 1.05 1.34 15.70
N SER A 49 -0.26 1.16 15.55
CA SER A 49 -0.85 -0.13 15.18
C SER A 49 -0.84 -0.39 13.67
N PHE A 50 -0.82 0.67 12.85
CA PHE A 50 -0.74 0.54 11.40
C PHE A 50 0.70 0.49 10.94
N ARG A 51 1.12 -0.69 10.49
CA ARG A 51 2.50 -1.01 10.13
C ARG A 51 2.56 -1.61 8.74
N ILE A 52 3.56 -1.18 7.97
CA ILE A 52 3.83 -1.67 6.62
C ILE A 52 5.29 -2.10 6.56
N ASN A 53 5.54 -3.36 6.23
CA ASN A 53 6.87 -3.86 6.02
C ASN A 53 7.38 -3.40 4.65
N ILE A 54 8.37 -2.50 4.62
CA ILE A 54 8.84 -1.87 3.37
C ILE A 54 9.60 -2.82 2.45
N ILE A 55 10.00 -4.00 2.95
CA ILE A 55 10.74 -5.01 2.19
C ILE A 55 9.79 -5.98 1.48
N THR A 56 8.69 -6.35 2.14
CA THR A 56 7.74 -7.35 1.62
C THR A 56 6.45 -6.75 1.09
N GLY A 57 6.13 -5.50 1.46
CA GLY A 57 4.86 -4.85 1.15
C GLY A 57 3.67 -5.32 1.97
N ARG A 58 3.87 -6.30 2.87
CA ARG A 58 2.84 -6.75 3.82
C ARG A 58 2.53 -5.65 4.82
N TRP A 59 1.26 -5.57 5.22
CA TRP A 59 0.81 -4.55 6.16
C TRP A 59 -0.29 -5.09 7.06
N ALA A 60 -0.42 -4.46 8.23
CA ALA A 60 -1.44 -4.77 9.21
C ALA A 60 -1.81 -3.51 10.01
N ASP A 61 -3.09 -3.39 10.36
CA ASP A 61 -3.53 -2.61 11.51
C ASP A 61 -3.81 -3.54 12.68
N PHE A 62 -2.88 -3.61 13.63
CA PHE A 62 -2.99 -4.48 14.81
C PHE A 62 -4.14 -4.11 15.76
N ALA A 63 -4.77 -2.95 15.60
CA ALA A 63 -5.91 -2.55 16.43
C ALA A 63 -7.26 -3.03 15.87
N THR A 64 -7.37 -3.21 14.55
CA THR A 64 -8.62 -3.64 13.88
C THR A 64 -8.54 -5.07 13.35
N GLY A 65 -7.32 -5.59 13.15
CA GLY A 65 -7.09 -6.88 12.51
C GLY A 65 -7.09 -6.80 10.98
N ASP A 66 -7.26 -5.60 10.39
CA ASP A 66 -7.12 -5.41 8.95
C ASP A 66 -5.69 -5.75 8.52
N THR A 67 -5.54 -6.54 7.46
CA THR A 67 -4.22 -6.93 6.95
C THR A 67 -4.23 -7.04 5.43
N GLY A 68 -3.04 -6.98 4.83
CA GLY A 68 -2.87 -7.27 3.41
C GLY A 68 -1.46 -7.72 3.07
N GLY A 69 -1.36 -8.43 1.94
CA GLY A 69 -0.17 -9.16 1.55
C GLY A 69 0.83 -8.37 0.71
N ASP A 70 0.41 -7.25 0.13
CA ASP A 70 1.16 -6.57 -0.92
C ASP A 70 0.77 -5.08 -1.11
N PRO A 71 1.55 -4.30 -1.89
CA PRO A 71 1.26 -2.89 -2.14
C PRO A 71 -0.07 -2.60 -2.85
N VAL A 72 -0.57 -3.50 -3.71
CA VAL A 72 -1.88 -3.34 -4.35
C VAL A 72 -3.00 -3.42 -3.31
N SER A 73 -2.96 -4.41 -2.41
CA SER A 73 -3.91 -4.55 -1.32
C SER A 73 -3.86 -3.37 -0.34
N LEU A 74 -2.67 -2.80 -0.12
CA LEU A 74 -2.51 -1.59 0.69
C LEU A 74 -3.19 -0.39 0.02
N ALA A 75 -2.93 -0.18 -1.27
CA ALA A 75 -3.58 0.89 -2.02
C ALA A 75 -5.11 0.71 -2.05
N ALA A 76 -5.59 -0.51 -2.26
CA ALA A 76 -7.01 -0.83 -2.22
C ALA A 76 -7.65 -0.44 -0.88
N TYR A 77 -7.00 -0.79 0.23
CA TYR A 77 -7.47 -0.45 1.57
C TYR A 77 -7.47 1.06 1.84
N LEU A 78 -6.35 1.74 1.53
CA LEU A 78 -6.19 3.16 1.82
C LEU A 78 -7.16 4.05 1.02
N PHE A 79 -7.49 3.64 -0.20
CA PHE A 79 -8.30 4.46 -1.13
C PHE A 79 -9.72 3.93 -1.35
N ASP A 80 -10.14 2.91 -0.61
CA ASP A 80 -11.48 2.31 -0.72
C ASP A 80 -11.79 1.81 -2.13
N LEU A 81 -10.84 1.08 -2.71
CA LEU A 81 -10.91 0.58 -4.07
C LEU A 81 -10.98 -0.95 -4.09
N SER A 82 -11.52 -1.50 -5.17
CA SER A 82 -11.22 -2.90 -5.51
C SER A 82 -9.72 -3.07 -5.79
N GLN A 83 -9.19 -4.29 -5.61
CA GLN A 83 -7.80 -4.58 -5.95
C GLN A 83 -7.51 -4.32 -7.44
N PHE A 84 -8.48 -4.57 -8.32
CA PHE A 84 -8.34 -4.30 -9.75
C PHE A 84 -8.16 -2.80 -10.03
N GLU A 85 -9.01 -1.94 -9.44
CA GLU A 85 -8.88 -0.49 -9.59
C GLU A 85 -7.58 0.04 -8.98
N ALA A 86 -7.19 -0.46 -7.81
CA ALA A 86 -5.93 -0.12 -7.16
C ALA A 86 -4.74 -0.49 -8.05
N ALA A 87 -4.74 -1.71 -8.61
CA ALA A 87 -3.71 -2.16 -9.53
C ALA A 87 -3.66 -1.29 -10.79
N ARG A 88 -4.82 -0.93 -11.39
CA ARG A 88 -4.84 -0.05 -12.59
C ARG A 88 -4.27 1.33 -12.28
N ARG A 89 -4.64 1.92 -11.14
CA ARG A 89 -4.11 3.23 -10.73
C ARG A 89 -2.61 3.19 -10.45
N LEU A 90 -2.14 2.12 -9.81
CA LEU A 90 -0.71 1.88 -9.60
C LEU A 90 0.03 1.70 -10.93
N ALA A 91 -0.50 0.89 -11.85
CA ALA A 91 0.08 0.67 -13.16
C ALA A 91 0.23 2.00 -13.94
N ALA A 92 -0.83 2.81 -13.98
CA ALA A 92 -0.79 4.13 -14.60
C ALA A 92 0.25 5.05 -13.95
N MET A 93 0.29 5.11 -12.62
CA MET A 93 1.24 5.94 -11.88
C MET A 93 2.71 5.50 -12.07
N LEU A 94 2.94 4.21 -12.28
CA LEU A 94 4.27 3.61 -12.43
C LEU A 94 4.68 3.41 -13.90
N GLY A 95 3.88 3.88 -14.87
CA GLY A 95 4.15 3.73 -16.29
C GLY A 95 4.14 2.28 -16.79
N ILE A 96 3.37 1.41 -16.13
CA ILE A 96 3.23 0.00 -16.50
C ILE A 96 2.03 -0.10 -17.44
N HIS A 97 2.29 -0.42 -18.71
CA HIS A 97 1.25 -0.61 -19.70
C HIS A 97 0.61 -1.99 -19.59
N GLU A 98 -0.72 -2.03 -19.64
CA GLU A 98 -1.50 -3.25 -19.87
C GLU A 98 -1.04 -3.87 -21.20
N ARG A 99 -0.80 -5.19 -21.22
CA ARG A 99 -0.52 -5.90 -22.48
C ARG A 99 -1.79 -6.08 -23.30
#